data_AF-M2XY98-F1
#
_entry.id   AF-M2XY98-F1
#
_cell.length_a   1.000
_cell.length_b   1.000
_cell.length_c   1.000
_cell.angle_alpha   90.00
_cell.angle_beta   90.00
_cell.angle_gamma   90.00
#
_symmetry.space_group_name_H-M   'P 1'
#
loop_
_entity.id
_entity.type
_entity.pdbx_description
1 polymer ?
#
loop_
_entity_poly.entity_id
_entity_poly.type
_entity_poly.pdbx_seq_one_letter_code
_entity_poly.pdbx_strand_id
1 'polypeptide(L)'
;MKNLMHHKRGLVFSLRRFSTEYDYTGGTGRESSGLSTTEQEARERVIHLYRYALKSVPDIRKHYRLNEGKEDVAACIRDLFERHRNVQDRKLVDMLVFKGRQDIDEARAQWKGRHQVLNYLRAFEEKKIKERAQLVMEQHVKEDNEFIRVPNAILAANISHWKKNKLIPEDISTPKQFRRWKEEEEEKFAQFAVENGLFTREELQLNKQYAKQHNCGIM
;
A
#
# COMPACT_ATOMS: atom_id res chain seq x y z
N MET A 1 -56.77 60.75 10.17
CA MET A 1 -57.07 60.04 8.91
C MET A 1 -56.26 58.75 8.87
N LYS A 2 -56.96 57.62 8.68
CA LYS A 2 -56.42 56.26 8.60
C LYS A 2 -55.80 56.01 7.22
N ASN A 3 -54.76 55.18 7.15
CA ASN A 3 -54.44 54.23 6.07
C ASN A 3 -53.20 53.43 6.55
N LEU A 4 -53.33 52.23 7.14
CA LEU A 4 -53.58 50.91 6.54
C LEU A 4 -52.74 50.62 5.28
N MET A 5 -51.60 49.93 5.46
CA MET A 5 -51.03 49.02 4.47
C MET A 5 -50.44 47.77 5.13
N HIS A 6 -51.31 46.76 5.20
CA HIS A 6 -51.11 45.35 4.88
C HIS A 6 -49.74 44.67 5.10
N HIS A 7 -49.80 43.71 6.03
CA HIS A 7 -48.97 42.51 6.16
C HIS A 7 -48.50 41.90 4.84
N LYS A 8 -47.19 41.68 4.74
CA LYS A 8 -46.63 40.47 4.13
C LYS A 8 -45.62 39.85 5.09
N ARG A 9 -46.05 38.80 5.81
CA ARG A 9 -45.17 37.91 6.56
C ARG A 9 -44.37 37.09 5.57
N GLY A 10 -43.22 37.61 5.15
CA GLY A 10 -42.18 36.79 4.52
C GLY A 10 -41.49 35.97 5.61
N LEU A 11 -41.65 34.65 5.58
CA LEU A 11 -40.78 33.73 6.31
C LEU A 11 -39.35 33.95 5.82
N VAL A 12 -38.59 34.77 6.56
CA VAL A 12 -37.14 34.80 6.42
C VAL A 12 -36.66 33.47 6.99
N PHE A 13 -36.36 32.53 6.09
CA PHE A 13 -35.55 31.37 6.42
C PHE A 13 -34.25 31.89 7.03
N SER A 14 -34.20 31.87 8.36
CA SER A 14 -32.98 32.08 9.12
C SER A 14 -32.04 30.94 8.78
N LEU A 15 -31.26 31.14 7.70
CA LEU A 15 -29.99 30.46 7.54
C LEU A 15 -29.18 30.86 8.75
N ARG A 16 -29.21 30.00 9.77
CA ARG A 16 -28.26 30.00 10.88
C ARG A 16 -26.87 29.85 10.26
N ARG A 17 -26.28 30.97 9.83
CA ARG A 17 -24.87 31.06 9.47
C ARG A 17 -24.12 30.67 10.74
N PHE A 18 -23.67 29.43 10.80
CA PHE A 18 -22.56 29.08 11.66
C PHE A 18 -21.32 29.72 11.05
N SER A 19 -21.17 31.04 11.21
CA SER A 19 -19.88 31.71 11.03
C SER A 19 -19.01 31.26 12.19
N THR A 20 -18.30 30.16 11.99
CA THR A 20 -17.15 29.80 12.82
C THR A 20 -16.01 30.71 12.37
N GLU A 21 -16.04 31.92 12.90
CA GLU A 21 -14.90 32.83 12.87
C GLU A 21 -13.79 32.19 13.70
N TYR A 22 -12.66 31.91 13.05
CA TYR A 22 -11.49 31.30 13.68
C TYR A 22 -10.72 32.39 14.40
N ASP A 23 -10.97 32.56 15.69
CA ASP A 23 -10.14 33.42 16.52
C ASP A 23 -8.79 32.73 16.78
N TYR A 24 -7.76 33.39 16.26
CA TYR A 24 -6.36 33.03 16.27
C TYR A 24 -5.82 33.15 17.72
N THR A 25 -5.98 32.13 18.57
CA THR A 25 -5.16 31.80 19.76
C THR A 25 -5.91 30.84 20.69
N GLY A 26 -5.80 29.53 20.42
CA GLY A 26 -6.31 28.50 21.32
C GLY A 26 -7.85 28.43 21.32
N GLY A 27 -8.37 27.31 20.82
CA GLY A 27 -9.82 27.09 20.69
C GLY A 27 -10.60 27.55 21.92
N THR A 28 -11.79 28.09 21.69
CA THR A 28 -12.68 28.78 22.65
C THR A 28 -13.15 27.94 23.85
N GLY A 29 -12.52 26.81 24.14
CA GLY A 29 -12.94 25.86 25.18
C GLY A 29 -14.30 25.22 24.90
N ARG A 30 -15.07 25.71 23.93
CA ARG A 30 -16.34 25.13 23.46
C ARG A 30 -16.16 24.03 22.42
N GLU A 31 -14.99 23.99 21.78
CA GLU A 31 -14.52 22.83 21.02
C GLU A 31 -13.82 21.81 21.93
N SER A 32 -13.85 22.03 23.26
CA SER A 32 -13.45 21.00 24.22
C SER A 32 -14.24 19.74 23.90
N SER A 33 -13.46 18.75 23.51
CA SER A 33 -13.87 17.43 23.12
C SER A 33 -14.80 16.83 24.18
N GLY A 34 -16.11 16.99 23.99
CA GLY A 34 -17.03 16.04 24.58
C GLY A 34 -16.65 14.70 23.96
N LEU A 35 -16.10 13.78 24.74
CA LEU A 35 -15.85 12.41 24.28
C LEU A 35 -17.15 11.91 23.64
N SER A 36 -17.04 11.25 22.49
CA SER A 36 -18.20 10.64 21.86
C SER A 36 -18.90 9.77 22.89
N THR A 37 -20.22 9.86 22.94
CA THR A 37 -21.04 9.06 23.85
C THR A 37 -21.51 7.79 23.16
N THR A 38 -21.52 7.77 21.83
CA THR A 38 -21.88 6.63 20.98
C THR A 38 -20.82 6.37 19.91
N GLU A 39 -20.78 5.17 19.35
CA GLU A 39 -19.90 4.84 18.22
C GLU A 39 -20.27 5.61 16.95
N GLN A 40 -21.57 5.90 16.77
CA GLN A 40 -22.06 6.67 15.63
C GLN A 40 -21.48 8.08 15.61
N GLU A 41 -21.49 8.77 16.76
CA GLU A 41 -20.87 10.10 16.90
C GLU A 41 -19.37 10.07 16.57
N ALA A 42 -18.65 9.06 17.05
CA ALA A 42 -17.21 8.92 16.77
C ALA A 42 -16.96 8.71 15.28
N ARG A 43 -17.78 7.88 14.62
CA ARG A 43 -17.70 7.65 13.18
C ARG A 43 -17.99 8.92 12.38
N GLU A 44 -19.00 9.69 12.77
CA GLU A 44 -19.32 10.98 12.13
C GLU A 44 -18.17 11.97 12.23
N ARG A 45 -17.51 12.04 13.39
CA ARG A 45 -16.32 12.88 13.60
C ARG A 45 -15.16 12.47 12.72
N VAL A 46 -14.89 11.17 12.58
CA VAL A 46 -13.86 10.66 11.66
C VAL A 46 -14.18 11.05 10.21
N ILE A 47 -15.44 10.89 9.77
CA ILE A 47 -15.86 11.27 8.41
C ILE A 47 -15.73 12.77 8.19
N HIS A 48 -16.12 13.59 9.18
CA HIS A 48 -15.99 15.03 9.11
C HIS A 48 -14.52 15.44 8.99
N LEU A 49 -13.63 14.85 9.79
CA LEU A 49 -12.19 15.07 9.71
C LEU A 49 -11.63 14.66 8.35
N TYR A 50 -12.02 13.51 7.82
CA TYR A 50 -11.56 13.05 6.50
C TYR A 50 -11.96 14.02 5.38
N ARG A 51 -13.20 14.52 5.38
CA ARG A 51 -13.67 15.54 4.43
C ARG A 51 -12.93 16.86 4.60
N TYR A 52 -12.67 17.26 5.83
CA TYR A 52 -11.88 18.46 6.16
C TYR A 52 -10.45 18.36 5.62
N ALA A 53 -9.81 17.20 5.80
CA ALA A 53 -8.47 16.92 5.28
C ALA A 53 -8.44 17.03 3.75
N LEU A 54 -9.36 16.35 3.05
CA LEU A 54 -9.44 16.39 1.58
C LEU A 54 -9.70 17.80 1.04
N LYS A 55 -10.52 18.59 1.72
CA LYS A 55 -10.77 19.99 1.36
C LYS A 55 -9.53 20.87 1.52
N SER A 56 -8.66 20.55 2.47
CA SER A 56 -7.43 21.30 2.78
C SER A 56 -6.27 20.99 1.84
N VAL A 57 -6.34 19.90 1.06
CA VAL A 57 -5.28 19.46 0.13
C VAL A 57 -4.80 20.55 -0.85
N PRO A 58 -5.67 21.31 -1.54
CA PRO A 58 -5.23 22.33 -2.48
C PRO A 58 -4.39 23.43 -1.81
N ASP A 59 -4.80 23.85 -0.62
CA ASP A 59 -4.12 24.87 0.17
C ASP A 59 -2.75 24.36 0.63
N ILE A 60 -2.70 23.17 1.22
CA ILE A 60 -1.43 22.52 1.65
C ILE A 60 -0.48 22.38 0.46
N ARG A 61 -0.96 21.91 -0.69
CA ARG A 61 -0.13 21.75 -1.90
C ARG A 61 0.50 23.07 -2.33
N LYS A 62 -0.29 24.15 -2.32
CA LYS A 62 0.14 25.51 -2.68
C LYS A 62 1.15 26.06 -1.65
N HIS A 63 0.85 25.92 -0.37
CA HIS A 63 1.67 26.44 0.73
C HIS A 63 3.06 25.80 0.79
N TYR A 64 3.17 24.50 0.53
CA TYR A 64 4.44 23.77 0.60
C TYR A 64 5.12 23.53 -0.75
N ARG A 65 4.53 24.03 -1.85
CA ARG A 65 5.01 23.82 -3.23
C ARG A 65 5.37 22.35 -3.48
N LEU A 66 4.37 21.49 -3.25
CA LEU A 66 4.49 20.06 -3.47
C LEU A 66 4.47 19.77 -4.97
N ASN A 67 5.24 18.78 -5.41
CA ASN A 67 5.34 18.36 -6.81
C ASN A 67 4.30 17.29 -7.16
N GLU A 68 3.80 16.60 -6.14
CA GLU A 68 2.88 15.48 -6.21
C GLU A 68 1.46 15.95 -6.60
N GLY A 69 0.73 15.10 -7.31
CA GLY A 69 -0.62 15.40 -7.76
C GLY A 69 -1.60 15.58 -6.58
N LYS A 70 -2.71 16.29 -6.80
CA LYS A 70 -3.79 16.39 -5.80
C LYS A 70 -4.26 15.01 -5.35
N GLU A 71 -4.34 14.08 -6.30
CA GLU A 71 -4.82 12.73 -6.10
C GLU A 71 -3.84 11.90 -5.27
N ASP A 72 -2.53 12.06 -5.48
CA ASP A 72 -1.50 11.38 -4.69
C ASP A 72 -1.52 11.84 -3.24
N VAL A 73 -1.63 13.16 -3.00
CA VAL A 73 -1.75 13.70 -1.63
C VAL A 73 -3.04 13.21 -0.97
N ALA A 74 -4.15 13.17 -1.71
CA ALA A 74 -5.41 12.62 -1.21
C ALA A 74 -5.33 11.11 -0.91
N ALA A 75 -4.58 10.36 -1.71
CA ALA A 75 -4.32 8.94 -1.49
C ALA A 75 -3.42 8.71 -0.27
N CYS A 76 -2.41 9.56 -0.06
CA CYS A 76 -1.60 9.56 1.15
C CYS A 76 -2.46 9.83 2.39
N ILE A 77 -3.37 10.80 2.35
CA ILE A 77 -4.32 11.05 3.45
C ILE A 77 -5.18 9.80 3.70
N ARG A 78 -5.69 9.15 2.65
CA ARG A 78 -6.46 7.91 2.79
C ARG A 78 -5.64 6.81 3.49
N ASP A 79 -4.38 6.63 3.09
CA ASP A 79 -3.48 5.67 3.74
C ASP A 79 -3.32 5.94 5.24
N LEU A 80 -3.15 7.21 5.64
CA LEU A 80 -3.03 7.60 7.05
C LEU A 80 -4.28 7.25 7.88
N PHE A 81 -5.47 7.37 7.29
CA PHE A 81 -6.72 6.94 7.94
C PHE A 81 -6.82 5.41 8.01
N GLU A 82 -6.46 4.70 6.94
CA GLU A 82 -6.49 3.23 6.89
C GLU A 82 -5.53 2.58 7.91
N ARG A 83 -4.39 3.21 8.23
CA ARG A 83 -3.48 2.76 9.30
C ARG A 83 -4.18 2.57 10.66
N HIS A 84 -5.25 3.31 10.90
CA HIS A 84 -6.00 3.28 12.16
C HIS A 84 -7.37 2.62 12.03
N ARG A 85 -7.65 1.92 10.92
CA ARG A 85 -8.94 1.30 10.64
C ARG A 85 -9.40 0.30 11.69
N ASN A 86 -8.46 -0.40 12.32
CA ASN A 86 -8.75 -1.47 13.27
C ASN A 86 -8.92 -0.98 14.72
N VAL A 87 -8.86 0.34 14.97
CA VAL A 87 -9.04 0.91 16.30
C VAL A 87 -10.52 0.89 16.67
N GLN A 88 -10.88 0.11 17.69
CA GLN A 88 -12.27 -0.04 18.15
C GLN A 88 -12.60 0.82 19.38
N ASP A 89 -11.60 1.16 20.22
CA ASP A 89 -11.85 1.99 21.39
C ASP A 89 -12.19 3.42 20.98
N ARG A 90 -13.42 3.82 21.27
CA ARG A 90 -13.98 5.14 20.98
C ARG A 90 -13.15 6.29 21.54
N LYS A 91 -12.62 6.16 22.76
CA LYS A 91 -11.81 7.23 23.37
C LYS A 91 -10.52 7.44 22.59
N LEU A 92 -9.93 6.34 22.09
CA LEU A 92 -8.76 6.41 21.22
C LEU A 92 -9.13 7.04 19.86
N VAL A 93 -10.29 6.70 19.30
CA VAL A 93 -10.79 7.33 18.06
C VAL A 93 -10.92 8.85 18.24
N ASP A 94 -11.55 9.32 19.30
CA ASP A 94 -11.67 10.76 19.58
C ASP A 94 -10.31 11.45 19.72
N MET A 95 -9.37 10.81 20.40
CA MET A 95 -8.00 11.30 20.55
C MET A 95 -7.27 11.38 19.19
N LEU A 96 -7.44 10.37 18.33
CA LEU A 96 -6.88 10.37 16.98
C LEU A 96 -7.52 11.44 16.10
N VAL A 97 -8.83 11.65 16.22
CA VAL A 97 -9.54 12.73 15.51
C VAL A 97 -9.00 14.10 15.94
N PHE A 98 -8.83 14.31 17.25
CA PHE A 98 -8.26 15.54 17.79
C PHE A 98 -6.85 15.79 17.24
N LYS A 99 -5.97 14.79 17.33
CA LYS A 99 -4.60 14.87 16.80
C LYS A 99 -4.57 15.13 15.30
N GLY A 100 -5.41 14.44 14.53
CA GLY A 100 -5.48 14.61 13.08
C GLY A 100 -6.00 15.99 12.70
N ARG A 101 -6.96 16.54 13.44
CA ARG A 101 -7.43 17.93 13.22
C ARG A 101 -6.31 18.93 13.47
N GLN A 102 -5.64 18.81 14.61
CA GLN A 102 -4.52 19.68 14.96
C GLN A 102 -3.40 19.60 13.90
N ASP A 103 -3.05 18.39 13.43
CA ASP A 103 -2.01 18.19 12.43
C ASP A 103 -2.34 18.89 11.09
N ILE A 104 -3.60 18.84 10.65
CA ILE A 104 -4.08 19.53 9.44
C ILE A 104 -4.07 21.05 9.64
N ASP A 105 -4.52 21.52 10.80
CA ASP A 105 -4.57 22.96 11.10
C ASP A 105 -3.16 23.55 11.16
N GLU A 106 -2.20 22.85 11.79
CA GLU A 106 -0.77 23.20 11.77
C GLU A 106 -0.21 23.23 10.34
N ALA A 107 -0.57 22.24 9.51
CA ALA A 107 -0.12 22.20 8.13
C ALA A 107 -0.69 23.38 7.33
N ARG A 108 -1.99 23.67 7.46
CA ARG A 108 -2.70 24.74 6.75
C ARG A 108 -2.23 26.13 7.19
N ALA A 109 -1.94 26.32 8.47
CA ALA A 109 -1.39 27.55 9.03
C ALA A 109 0.12 27.73 8.76
N GLN A 110 0.77 26.78 8.07
CA GLN A 110 2.21 26.77 7.80
C GLN A 110 3.08 26.77 9.06
N TRP A 111 2.59 26.17 10.16
CA TRP A 111 3.37 25.97 11.38
C TRP A 111 4.30 24.77 11.28
N LYS A 112 4.02 23.83 10.36
CA LYS A 112 4.93 22.72 10.03
C LYS A 112 5.99 23.14 9.03
N GLY A 113 7.15 22.48 9.09
CA GLY A 113 8.17 22.59 8.05
C GLY A 113 7.82 21.75 6.82
N ARG A 114 8.25 22.19 5.62
CA ARG A 114 8.05 21.43 4.37
C ARG A 114 8.55 19.99 4.45
N HIS A 115 9.69 19.77 5.12
CA HIS A 115 10.26 18.43 5.33
C HIS A 115 9.29 17.49 6.04
N GLN A 116 8.57 17.95 7.06
CA GLN A 116 7.62 17.14 7.81
C GLN A 116 6.44 16.70 6.93
N VAL A 117 5.92 17.59 6.10
CA VAL A 117 4.85 17.27 5.14
C VAL A 117 5.34 16.24 4.10
N LEU A 118 6.54 16.45 3.56
CA LEU A 118 7.16 15.52 2.60
C LEU A 118 7.45 14.14 3.20
N ASN A 119 7.70 14.04 4.51
CA ASN A 119 7.90 12.74 5.16
C ASN A 119 6.67 11.84 5.05
N TYR A 120 5.46 12.40 5.17
CA TYR A 120 4.23 11.63 4.98
C TYR A 120 4.13 11.08 3.56
N LEU A 121 4.44 11.91 2.56
CA LEU A 121 4.38 11.52 1.15
C LEU A 121 5.44 10.48 0.81
N ARG A 122 6.69 10.66 1.26
CA ARG A 122 7.76 9.68 1.07
C ARG A 122 7.42 8.32 1.69
N ALA A 123 6.91 8.31 2.92
CA ALA A 123 6.48 7.07 3.56
C ALA A 123 5.35 6.35 2.79
N PHE A 124 4.44 7.12 2.17
CA PHE A 124 3.39 6.56 1.31
C PHE A 124 3.95 5.99 0.00
N GLU A 125 4.88 6.69 -0.65
CA GLU A 125 5.54 6.22 -1.86
C GLU A 125 6.36 4.96 -1.63
N GLU A 126 7.14 4.92 -0.54
CA GLU A 126 7.92 3.75 -0.14
C GLU A 126 7.02 2.52 0.08
N LYS A 127 5.85 2.71 0.70
CA LYS A 127 4.87 1.63 0.86
C LYS A 127 4.41 1.08 -0.49
N LYS A 128 4.05 1.96 -1.43
CA LYS A 128 3.62 1.56 -2.79
C LYS A 128 4.73 0.84 -3.55
N ILE A 129 5.99 1.27 -3.39
CA ILE A 129 7.14 0.62 -4.03
C ILE A 129 7.31 -0.79 -3.49
N LYS A 130 7.22 -0.98 -2.17
CA LYS A 130 7.31 -2.31 -1.54
C LYS A 130 6.19 -3.23 -2.00
N GLU A 131 4.95 -2.75 -2.03
CA GLU A 131 3.79 -3.52 -2.51
C GLU A 131 3.98 -3.93 -3.99
N ARG A 132 4.43 -3.02 -4.85
CA ARG A 132 4.73 -3.33 -6.26
C ARG A 132 5.84 -4.36 -6.40
N ALA A 133 6.92 -4.21 -5.63
CA ALA A 133 8.03 -5.16 -5.64
C ALA A 133 7.58 -6.57 -5.22
N GLN A 134 6.72 -6.67 -4.20
CA GLN A 134 6.12 -7.93 -3.76
C GLN A 134 5.27 -8.55 -4.87
N LEU A 135 4.40 -7.77 -5.53
CA LEU A 135 3.58 -8.27 -6.63
C LEU A 135 4.43 -8.76 -7.81
N VAL A 136 5.48 -8.03 -8.17
CA VAL A 136 6.43 -8.44 -9.21
C VAL A 136 7.13 -9.73 -8.82
N MET A 137 7.60 -9.84 -7.57
CA MET A 137 8.22 -11.06 -7.05
C MET A 137 7.25 -12.24 -7.09
N GLU A 138 6.00 -12.07 -6.67
CA GLU A 138 4.96 -13.09 -6.76
C GLU A 138 4.65 -13.51 -8.20
N GLN A 139 4.67 -12.58 -9.15
CA GLN A 139 4.50 -12.87 -10.58
C GLN A 139 5.67 -13.71 -11.11
N HIS A 140 6.91 -13.32 -10.84
CA HIS A 140 8.09 -14.09 -11.24
C HIS A 140 8.07 -15.49 -10.62
N VAL A 141 7.74 -15.59 -9.33
CA VAL A 141 7.57 -16.89 -8.65
C VAL A 141 6.49 -17.73 -9.34
N LYS A 142 5.37 -17.14 -9.80
CA LYS A 142 4.31 -17.87 -10.53
C LYS A 142 4.75 -18.29 -11.92
N GLU A 143 5.42 -17.44 -12.68
CA GLU A 143 5.96 -17.75 -14.01
C GLU A 143 6.99 -18.88 -13.94
N ASP A 144 7.90 -18.83 -12.97
CA ASP A 144 8.88 -19.89 -12.72
C ASP A 144 8.18 -21.20 -12.29
N ASN A 145 7.03 -21.13 -11.60
CA ASN A 145 6.31 -22.33 -11.11
C ASN A 145 5.44 -22.94 -12.22
N GLU A 146 4.88 -22.12 -13.11
CA GLU A 146 4.32 -22.58 -14.38
C GLU A 146 5.40 -23.18 -15.28
N PHE A 147 6.63 -22.67 -15.24
CA PHE A 147 7.78 -23.27 -15.91
C PHE A 147 8.17 -24.65 -15.32
N ILE A 148 7.78 -24.99 -14.09
CA ILE A 148 7.96 -26.34 -13.53
C ILE A 148 6.78 -27.26 -13.89
N ARG A 149 5.60 -26.68 -14.16
CA ARG A 149 4.38 -27.37 -14.63
C ARG A 149 4.16 -27.21 -16.14
N VAL A 150 5.23 -27.23 -16.93
CA VAL A 150 5.12 -27.19 -18.38
C VAL A 150 4.27 -28.36 -18.89
N PRO A 151 3.15 -28.12 -19.61
CA PRO A 151 2.47 -29.17 -20.36
C PRO A 151 3.48 -29.92 -21.23
N ASN A 152 3.40 -31.26 -21.28
CA ASN A 152 4.37 -32.10 -21.99
C ASN A 152 4.68 -31.62 -23.43
N ALA A 153 3.72 -30.95 -24.07
CA ALA A 153 3.87 -30.32 -25.40
C ALA A 153 4.91 -29.19 -25.44
N ILE A 154 4.90 -28.27 -24.47
CA ILE A 154 5.86 -27.15 -24.43
C ILE A 154 7.25 -27.67 -24.00
N LEU A 155 7.31 -28.66 -23.10
CA LEU A 155 8.58 -29.30 -22.72
C LEU A 155 9.23 -30.01 -23.94
N ALA A 156 8.45 -30.67 -24.78
CA ALA A 156 8.95 -31.26 -26.03
C ALA A 156 9.47 -30.20 -27.03
N ALA A 157 8.81 -29.04 -27.12
CA ALA A 157 9.29 -27.92 -27.93
C ALA A 157 10.61 -27.35 -27.40
N ASN A 158 10.73 -27.18 -26.08
CA ASN A 158 11.96 -26.71 -25.44
C ASN A 158 13.11 -27.71 -25.59
N ILE A 159 12.86 -29.01 -25.40
CA ILE A 159 13.86 -30.08 -25.64
C ILE A 159 14.41 -29.99 -27.07
N SER A 160 13.53 -29.78 -28.06
CA SER A 160 13.94 -29.62 -29.45
C SER A 160 14.82 -28.38 -29.66
N HIS A 161 14.47 -27.26 -29.01
CA HIS A 161 15.27 -26.03 -29.05
C HIS A 161 16.63 -26.19 -28.37
N TRP A 162 16.67 -26.79 -27.18
CA TRP A 162 17.90 -27.02 -26.41
C TRP A 162 18.87 -27.98 -27.12
N LYS A 163 18.34 -29.00 -27.82
CA LYS A 163 19.15 -29.83 -28.73
C LYS A 163 19.80 -29.02 -29.84
N LYS A 164 19.02 -28.15 -30.50
CA LYS A 164 19.54 -27.27 -31.55
C LYS A 164 20.69 -26.39 -31.04
N ASN A 165 20.61 -25.95 -29.78
CA ASN A 165 21.65 -25.15 -29.12
C ASN A 165 22.74 -26.00 -28.42
N LYS A 166 22.70 -27.33 -28.53
CA LYS A 166 23.66 -28.28 -27.94
C LYS A 166 23.78 -28.19 -26.40
N LEU A 167 22.69 -27.80 -25.72
CA LEU A 167 22.62 -27.73 -24.26
C LEU A 167 22.30 -29.10 -23.62
N ILE A 168 21.75 -30.03 -24.40
CA ILE A 168 21.29 -31.35 -23.95
C ILE A 168 21.77 -32.40 -24.96
N PRO A 169 22.10 -33.62 -24.52
CA PRO A 169 22.40 -34.75 -25.41
C PRO A 169 21.32 -35.01 -26.47
N GLU A 170 21.75 -35.41 -27.67
CA GLU A 170 20.85 -35.67 -28.81
C GLU A 170 19.92 -36.88 -28.57
N ASP A 171 20.33 -37.81 -27.70
CA ASP A 171 19.64 -39.07 -27.41
C ASP A 171 18.29 -38.88 -26.68
N ILE A 172 18.05 -37.72 -26.09
CA ILE A 172 16.90 -37.45 -25.22
C ILE A 172 15.72 -36.92 -26.04
N SER A 173 14.83 -37.79 -26.51
CA SER A 173 13.70 -37.37 -27.36
C SER A 173 12.42 -37.08 -26.57
N THR A 174 12.21 -37.77 -25.44
CA THR A 174 10.95 -37.73 -24.70
C THR A 174 11.07 -36.88 -23.43
N PRO A 175 10.01 -36.14 -23.02
CA PRO A 175 9.94 -35.44 -21.73
C PRO A 175 10.32 -36.30 -20.50
N LYS A 176 9.99 -37.60 -20.52
CA LYS A 176 10.37 -38.55 -19.47
C LYS A 176 11.88 -38.82 -19.43
N GLN A 177 12.51 -38.97 -20.60
CA GLN A 177 13.96 -39.15 -20.71
C GLN A 177 14.69 -37.90 -20.22
N PHE A 178 14.16 -36.71 -20.53
CA PHE A 178 14.74 -35.45 -20.07
C PHE A 178 14.70 -35.31 -18.55
N ARG A 179 13.57 -35.65 -17.90
CA ARG A 179 13.48 -35.60 -16.42
C ARG A 179 14.49 -36.53 -15.76
N ARG A 180 14.58 -37.76 -16.28
CA ARG A 180 15.57 -38.75 -15.79
C ARG A 180 17.00 -38.26 -15.99
N TRP A 181 17.33 -37.74 -17.17
CA TRP A 181 18.65 -37.16 -17.44
C TRP A 181 18.96 -35.98 -16.50
N LYS A 182 17.98 -35.10 -16.27
CA LYS A 182 18.15 -33.96 -15.35
C LYS A 182 18.43 -34.43 -13.92
N GLU A 183 17.74 -35.47 -13.45
CA GLU A 183 18.00 -36.09 -12.14
C GLU A 183 19.41 -36.69 -12.06
N GLU A 184 19.84 -37.41 -13.11
CA GLU A 184 21.18 -38.00 -13.21
C GLU A 184 22.29 -36.91 -13.22
N GLU A 185 22.08 -35.79 -13.93
CA GLU A 185 23.02 -34.66 -13.94
C GLU A 185 23.06 -33.88 -12.62
N GLU A 186 21.91 -33.69 -11.96
CA GLU A 186 21.86 -33.10 -10.61
C GLU A 186 22.66 -33.95 -9.61
N GLU A 187 22.60 -35.28 -9.72
CA GLU A 187 23.39 -36.18 -8.88
C GLU A 187 24.90 -36.11 -9.17
N LYS A 188 25.29 -36.07 -10.45
CA LYS A 188 26.70 -35.88 -10.84
C LYS A 188 27.23 -34.54 -10.32
N PHE A 189 26.45 -33.48 -10.46
CA PHE A 189 26.80 -32.16 -9.92
C PHE A 189 26.95 -32.21 -8.40
N ALA A 190 26.03 -32.88 -7.69
CA ALA A 190 26.11 -33.03 -6.24
C ALA A 190 27.35 -33.82 -5.81
N GLN A 191 27.73 -34.86 -6.54
CA GLN A 191 28.96 -35.62 -6.31
C GLN A 191 30.19 -34.72 -6.51
N PHE A 192 30.28 -34.06 -7.67
CA PHE A 192 31.36 -33.14 -8.00
C PHE A 192 31.52 -32.02 -6.97
N ALA A 193 30.41 -31.41 -6.52
CA ALA A 193 30.42 -30.32 -5.55
C ALA A 193 30.97 -30.75 -4.19
N VAL A 194 30.65 -31.97 -3.75
CA VAL A 194 31.17 -32.55 -2.50
C VAL A 194 32.64 -32.92 -2.65
N GLU A 195 33.02 -33.56 -3.76
CA GLU A 195 34.40 -33.96 -4.05
C GLU A 195 35.36 -32.76 -4.12
N ASN A 196 34.89 -31.63 -4.67
CA ASN A 196 35.67 -30.39 -4.76
C ASN A 196 35.50 -29.49 -3.52
N GLY A 197 34.76 -29.93 -2.50
CA GLY A 197 34.56 -29.17 -1.26
C GLY A 197 33.80 -27.85 -1.43
N LEU A 198 33.00 -27.71 -2.50
CA LEU A 198 32.19 -26.53 -2.75
C LEU A 198 30.96 -26.46 -1.83
N PHE A 199 30.36 -27.62 -1.55
CA PHE A 199 29.21 -27.77 -0.67
C PHE A 199 29.23 -29.10 0.07
N THR A 200 28.64 -29.13 1.27
CA THR A 200 28.34 -30.39 1.97
C THR A 200 27.05 -31.02 1.42
N ARG A 201 26.87 -32.33 1.63
CA ARG A 201 25.62 -33.01 1.22
C ARG A 201 24.39 -32.45 1.92
N GLU A 202 24.52 -32.04 3.17
CA GLU A 202 23.42 -31.47 3.96
C GLU A 202 23.02 -30.09 3.43
N GLU A 203 24.00 -29.24 3.11
CA GLU A 203 23.75 -27.93 2.47
C GLU A 203 23.08 -28.08 1.11
N LEU A 204 23.51 -29.06 0.28
CA LEU A 204 22.86 -29.32 -1.01
C LEU A 204 21.41 -29.78 -0.84
N GLN A 205 21.12 -30.64 0.13
CA GLN A 205 19.75 -31.06 0.43
C GLN A 205 18.89 -29.90 0.93
N LEU A 206 19.45 -29.06 1.81
CA LEU A 206 18.76 -27.89 2.34
C LEU A 206 18.49 -26.86 1.25
N ASN A 207 19.46 -26.62 0.36
CA ASN A 207 19.30 -25.76 -0.81
C ASN A 207 18.23 -26.32 -1.77
N LYS A 208 18.18 -27.63 -1.98
CA LYS A 208 17.15 -28.28 -2.81
C LYS A 208 15.76 -28.16 -2.18
N GLN A 209 15.65 -28.22 -0.85
CA GLN A 209 14.40 -27.97 -0.14
C GLN A 209 13.98 -26.51 -0.22
N TYR A 210 14.92 -25.58 -0.02
CA TYR A 210 14.70 -24.15 -0.13
C TYR A 210 14.25 -23.75 -1.54
N ALA A 211 14.91 -24.27 -2.58
CA ALA A 211 14.53 -24.06 -3.97
C ALA A 211 13.12 -24.57 -4.28
N LYS A 212 12.70 -25.69 -3.69
CA LYS A 212 11.32 -26.21 -3.81
C LYS A 212 10.30 -25.33 -3.09
N GLN A 213 10.66 -24.76 -1.94
CA GLN A 213 9.78 -23.91 -1.14
C GLN A 213 9.60 -22.52 -1.75
N HIS A 214 10.67 -21.97 -2.32
CA HIS A 214 10.71 -20.61 -2.87
C HIS A 214 10.66 -20.57 -4.40
N ASN A 215 10.52 -21.74 -5.03
CA ASN A 215 10.47 -21.91 -6.48
C ASN A 215 11.66 -21.29 -7.24
N CYS A 216 12.81 -21.17 -6.56
CA CYS A 216 14.04 -20.62 -7.11
C CYS A 216 14.97 -21.77 -7.52
N GLY A 217 14.62 -22.46 -8.60
CA GLY A 217 15.52 -23.37 -9.29
C GLY A 217 16.27 -22.64 -10.39
N ILE A 218 17.60 -22.73 -10.43
CA ILE A 218 18.35 -22.37 -11.64
C ILE A 218 17.93 -23.37 -12.73
N MET A 219 17.46 -22.83 -13.85
CA MET A 219 17.05 -23.56 -15.05
C MET A 219 18.13 -24.48 -15.59
#